data_AF-A0A9P6DL18-F1
#
_entry.id   AF-A0A9P6DL18-F1
#
_cell.length_a   1.000
_cell.length_b   1.000
_cell.length_c   1.000
_cell.angle_alpha   90.00
_cell.angle_beta   90.00
_cell.angle_gamma   90.00
#
_symmetry.space_group_name_H-M   'P 1'
#
loop_
_entity.id
_entity.type
_entity.pdbx_description
1 polymer ?
#
loop_
_entity_poly.entity_id
_entity_poly.type
_entity_poly.pdbx_seq_one_letter_code
_entity_poly.pdbx_strand_id
1 'polypeptide(L)'
;NQYQLLHSFATLCIKGLGRIAASIHIALSQHKGEGAEKYEQLPIECQGGRHKGSCHLDDEDVNRAARSWLEMQKIGLVTLSRFCCALNATIFPDLGIALKKPLLNHTACQWMHKLGFRQTILRKGVYMDSHECEDVIHYWNDIFLPTMAKFESHMACY
;
A
#
# COMPACT_ATOMS: atom_id res chain seq x y z
N ASN A 1 16.87 18.05 41.55
CA ASN A 1 15.63 17.75 40.79
C ASN A 1 15.98 17.59 39.31
N GLN A 2 16.46 16.41 38.89
CA GLN A 2 17.03 16.18 37.55
C GLN A 2 15.96 16.21 36.43
N TYR A 3 14.74 15.76 36.74
CA TYR A 3 13.63 15.76 35.77
C TYR A 3 13.20 17.16 35.35
N GLN A 4 13.18 18.12 36.28
CA GLN A 4 12.85 19.51 35.96
C GLN A 4 13.87 20.17 35.02
N LEU A 5 15.14 19.77 35.12
CA LEU A 5 16.22 20.26 34.26
C LEU A 5 16.10 19.72 32.84
N LEU A 6 15.81 18.41 32.71
CA LEU A 6 15.56 17.81 31.40
C LEU A 6 14.29 18.39 30.75
N HIS A 7 13.26 18.63 31.55
CA HIS A 7 12.00 19.21 31.09
C HIS A 7 12.18 20.65 30.57
N SER A 8 12.87 21.51 31.32
CA SER A 8 13.13 22.89 30.88
C SER A 8 14.01 22.93 29.62
N PHE A 9 15.00 22.04 29.52
CA PHE A 9 15.86 21.90 28.34
C PHE A 9 15.08 21.52 27.08
N ALA A 10 14.22 20.51 27.19
CA ALA A 10 13.38 20.07 26.07
C ALA A 10 12.47 21.19 25.58
N THR A 11 11.82 21.91 26.50
CA THR A 11 10.92 23.03 26.16
C THR A 11 11.64 24.16 25.43
N LEU A 12 12.86 24.53 25.85
CA LEU A 12 13.66 25.55 25.17
C LEU A 12 14.04 25.11 23.76
N CYS A 13 14.38 23.83 23.56
CA CYS A 13 14.67 23.29 22.23
C CYS A 13 13.43 23.30 21.32
N ILE A 14 12.26 22.94 21.85
CA ILE A 14 10.99 22.96 21.10
C ILE A 14 10.61 24.40 20.72
N LYS A 15 10.91 25.40 21.57
CA LYS A 15 10.76 26.82 21.26
C LYS A 15 11.75 27.34 20.20
N GLY A 16 12.64 26.48 19.68
CA GLY A 16 13.57 26.80 18.60
C GLY A 16 14.97 27.22 19.06
N LEU A 17 15.27 27.17 20.36
CA LEU A 17 16.64 27.40 20.82
C LEU A 17 17.54 26.23 20.46
N GLY A 18 18.74 26.53 19.95
CA GLY A 18 19.78 25.51 19.78
C GLY A 18 20.19 24.90 21.12
N ARG A 19 20.60 23.63 21.10
CA ARG A 19 20.95 22.86 22.32
C ARG A 19 21.96 23.60 23.23
N ILE A 20 22.97 24.22 22.64
CA ILE A 20 23.99 24.98 23.40
C ILE A 20 23.39 26.20 24.08
N ALA A 21 22.56 26.97 23.37
CA ALA A 21 21.88 28.14 23.91
C ALA A 21 20.90 27.76 25.03
N ALA A 22 20.15 26.65 24.86
CA ALA A 22 19.26 26.12 25.88
C ALA A 22 20.01 25.70 27.16
N SER A 23 21.17 25.04 27.04
CA SER A 23 22.00 24.68 28.19
C SER A 23 22.55 25.90 28.93
N ILE A 24 23.02 26.92 28.21
CA ILE A 24 23.52 28.18 28.81
C ILE A 24 22.38 28.89 29.55
N HIS A 25 21.19 28.96 28.96
CA HIS A 25 20.03 29.57 29.58
C HIS A 25 19.68 28.93 30.93
N ILE A 26 19.68 27.59 30.99
CA ILE A 26 19.40 26.85 32.22
C ILE A 26 20.47 27.09 33.29
N ALA A 27 21.75 27.10 32.91
CA ALA A 27 22.85 27.36 33.84
C ALA A 27 22.78 28.77 34.43
N LEU A 28 22.44 29.78 33.61
CA LEU A 28 22.28 31.17 34.06
C LEU A 28 21.08 31.33 35.00
N SER A 29 19.94 30.70 34.70
CA SER A 29 18.76 30.74 35.57
C SER A 29 19.05 30.13 36.96
N GLN A 30 19.81 29.02 37.01
CA GLN A 30 20.21 28.40 38.28
C GLN A 30 21.10 29.29 39.15
N HIS A 31 22.03 30.03 38.53
CA HIS A 31 22.94 30.91 39.25
C HIS A 31 22.25 32.18 39.79
N LYS A 32 21.21 32.68 39.11
CA LYS A 32 20.48 33.89 39.53
C LYS A 32 19.49 33.67 40.67
N GLY A 33 19.28 32.43 41.13
CA GLY A 33 18.27 32.11 42.15
C GLY A 33 16.82 32.22 41.64
N GLU A 34 16.64 32.52 40.35
CA GLU A 34 15.36 32.45 39.66
C GLU A 34 15.08 30.98 39.38
N GLY A 35 14.33 30.34 40.28
CA GLY A 35 13.88 28.97 40.11
C GLY A 35 13.29 28.77 38.72
N ALA A 36 13.70 27.69 38.04
CA ALA A 36 13.35 27.37 36.67
C ALA A 36 11.90 27.81 36.35
N GLU A 37 11.76 28.80 35.46
CA GLU A 37 10.47 29.27 34.97
C GLU A 37 9.59 28.05 34.74
N LYS A 38 8.51 27.97 35.51
CA LYS A 38 7.54 26.89 35.44
C LYS A 38 6.83 26.99 34.09
N TYR A 39 7.40 26.37 33.06
CA TYR A 39 6.74 26.14 31.78
C TYR A 39 5.69 25.04 32.01
N GLU A 40 4.56 25.40 32.63
CA GLU A 40 3.52 24.46 33.05
C GLU A 40 2.78 23.78 31.88
N GLN A 41 3.01 24.22 30.63
CA GLN A 41 2.32 23.63 29.47
C GLN A 41 3.27 23.49 28.27
N LEU A 42 3.37 22.26 27.76
CA LEU A 42 4.03 21.96 26.49
C LEU A 42 3.21 22.57 25.34
N PRO A 43 3.85 23.03 24.26
CA PRO A 43 3.15 23.33 23.01
C PRO A 43 2.35 22.11 22.55
N ILE A 44 1.17 22.36 21.98
CA ILE A 44 0.30 21.30 21.46
C ILE A 44 1.09 20.44 20.47
N GLU A 45 1.04 19.11 20.66
CA GLU A 45 1.72 18.15 19.78
C GLU A 45 1.08 18.18 18.39
N CYS A 46 1.76 18.78 17.42
CA CYS A 46 1.32 18.80 16.02
C CYS A 46 1.76 17.54 15.24
N GLN A 47 2.49 16.62 15.86
CA GLN A 47 2.94 15.38 15.22
C GLN A 47 1.88 14.29 15.42
N GLY A 48 1.60 13.51 14.37
CA GLY A 48 0.58 12.45 14.42
C GLY A 48 -0.84 12.87 14.02
N GLY A 49 -1.05 14.14 13.66
CA GLY A 49 -2.27 14.60 13.00
C GLY A 49 -2.43 13.91 11.64
N ARG A 50 -3.14 12.79 11.59
CA ARG A 50 -3.48 12.10 10.34
C ARG A 50 -4.46 12.99 9.59
N HIS A 51 -3.96 13.95 8.82
CA HIS A 51 -4.77 14.65 7.84
C HIS A 51 -5.30 13.60 6.87
N LYS A 52 -6.57 13.25 7.01
CA LYS A 52 -7.29 12.49 5.98
C LYS A 52 -7.44 13.45 4.81
N GLY A 53 -6.40 13.53 3.97
CA GLY A 53 -6.46 14.32 2.75
C GLY A 53 -7.63 13.81 1.95
N SER A 54 -8.63 14.67 1.74
CA SER A 54 -9.72 14.37 0.81
C SER A 54 -9.09 14.15 -0.56
N CYS A 55 -9.26 12.95 -1.10
CA CYS A 55 -8.88 12.65 -2.47
C CYS A 55 -10.10 12.86 -3.36
N HIS A 56 -9.88 13.18 -4.65
CA HIS A 56 -10.98 13.35 -5.59
C HIS A 56 -11.88 12.11 -5.74
N LEU A 57 -11.41 10.92 -5.33
CA LEU A 57 -12.23 9.70 -5.30
C LEU A 57 -13.22 9.66 -4.12
N ASP A 58 -13.03 10.50 -3.10
CA ASP A 58 -13.98 10.65 -2.00
C ASP A 58 -15.22 11.46 -2.42
N ASP A 59 -15.15 12.17 -3.56
CA ASP A 59 -16.30 12.79 -4.22
C ASP A 59 -17.20 11.70 -4.81
N GLU A 60 -18.49 11.74 -4.47
CA GLU A 60 -19.46 10.71 -4.85
C GLU A 60 -19.66 10.65 -6.37
N ASP A 61 -19.62 11.78 -7.07
CA ASP A 61 -19.86 11.84 -8.50
C ASP A 61 -18.67 11.28 -9.29
N VAL A 62 -17.45 11.61 -8.86
CA VAL A 62 -16.22 11.02 -9.40
C VAL A 62 -16.20 9.51 -9.16
N ASN A 63 -16.59 9.09 -7.95
CA ASN A 63 -16.63 7.67 -7.59
C ASN A 63 -17.65 6.90 -8.44
N ARG A 64 -18.85 7.45 -8.59
CA ARG A 64 -19.92 6.88 -9.44
C ARG A 64 -19.46 6.76 -10.88
N ALA A 65 -18.92 7.83 -11.47
CA ALA A 65 -18.44 7.84 -12.85
C ALA A 65 -17.30 6.83 -13.06
N ALA A 66 -16.35 6.75 -12.12
CA ALA A 66 -15.25 5.80 -12.18
C ALA A 66 -15.74 4.34 -12.12
N ARG A 67 -16.71 4.03 -11.25
CA ARG A 67 -17.34 2.69 -11.19
C ARG A 67 -18.09 2.35 -12.46
N SER A 68 -18.94 3.25 -12.94
CA SER A 68 -19.70 3.03 -14.19
C SER A 68 -18.78 2.79 -15.38
N TRP A 69 -17.67 3.54 -15.47
CA TRP A 69 -16.68 3.31 -16.52
C TRP A 69 -16.06 1.91 -16.43
N LEU A 70 -15.71 1.46 -15.23
CA LEU A 70 -15.12 0.14 -14.99
C LEU A 70 -16.12 -1.00 -15.27
N GLU A 71 -17.38 -0.84 -14.91
CA GLU A 71 -18.46 -1.82 -15.18
C GLU A 71 -18.75 -1.96 -16.68
N MET A 72 -18.59 -0.88 -17.45
CA MET A 72 -18.77 -0.91 -18.90
C MET A 72 -17.64 -1.66 -19.63
N GLN A 73 -16.49 -1.88 -18.99
CA GLN A 73 -15.38 -2.58 -19.63
C GLN A 73 -15.59 -4.09 -19.66
N LYS A 74 -15.20 -4.72 -20.77
CA LYS A 74 -15.16 -6.18 -20.87
C LYS A 74 -14.07 -6.76 -19.96
N ILE A 75 -14.37 -7.92 -19.39
CA ILE A 75 -13.45 -8.70 -18.53
C ILE A 75 -12.13 -8.95 -19.29
N GLY A 76 -10.99 -8.61 -18.66
CA GLY A 76 -9.65 -8.79 -19.22
C GLY A 76 -9.08 -7.61 -20.01
N LEU A 77 -9.88 -6.57 -20.29
CA LEU A 77 -9.44 -5.38 -21.05
C LEU A 77 -9.11 -4.15 -20.19
N VAL A 78 -9.35 -4.23 -18.88
CA VAL A 78 -9.07 -3.14 -17.93
C VAL A 78 -7.59 -3.11 -17.58
N THR A 79 -6.82 -2.31 -18.31
CA THR A 79 -5.43 -2.00 -17.97
C THR A 79 -5.37 -0.68 -17.20
N LEU A 80 -4.45 -0.59 -16.23
CA LEU A 80 -4.21 0.62 -15.44
C LEU A 80 -4.07 1.89 -16.28
N SER A 81 -3.31 1.82 -17.39
CA SER A 81 -3.10 2.95 -18.28
C SER A 81 -4.40 3.42 -18.95
N ARG A 82 -5.29 2.51 -19.33
CA ARG A 82 -6.60 2.85 -19.91
C ARG A 82 -7.49 3.54 -18.90
N PHE A 83 -7.51 3.04 -17.66
CA PHE A 83 -8.26 3.67 -16.58
C PHE A 83 -7.74 5.08 -16.26
N CYS A 84 -6.42 5.25 -16.18
CA CYS A 84 -5.79 6.55 -15.97
C CYS A 84 -6.09 7.54 -17.11
N CYS A 85 -6.05 7.06 -18.36
CA CYS A 85 -6.40 7.84 -19.54
C CYS A 85 -7.88 8.27 -19.51
N ALA A 86 -8.80 7.35 -19.22
CA ALA A 86 -10.22 7.65 -19.09
C ALA A 86 -10.51 8.66 -17.97
N LEU A 87 -9.85 8.54 -16.83
CA LEU A 87 -10.00 9.51 -15.75
C LEU A 87 -9.64 10.93 -16.21
N ASN A 88 -8.46 11.09 -16.82
CA ASN A 88 -7.96 12.40 -17.27
C ASN A 88 -8.70 12.96 -18.50
N ALA A 89 -9.14 12.10 -19.43
CA ALA A 89 -9.67 12.52 -20.72
C ALA A 89 -11.20 12.61 -20.76
N THR A 90 -11.93 11.84 -19.94
CA THR A 90 -13.39 11.81 -19.97
C THR A 90 -13.99 12.17 -18.61
N ILE A 91 -13.64 11.44 -17.54
CA ILE A 91 -14.33 11.57 -16.24
C ILE A 91 -14.14 12.95 -15.62
N PHE A 92 -12.91 13.47 -15.55
CA PHE A 92 -12.70 14.80 -14.96
C PHE A 92 -13.28 15.94 -15.82
N PRO A 93 -13.07 15.96 -17.16
CA PRO A 93 -13.72 16.97 -18.01
C PRO A 93 -15.25 16.95 -17.94
N ASP A 94 -15.87 15.77 -17.96
CA ASP A 94 -17.33 15.63 -17.93
C ASP A 94 -17.93 16.15 -16.61
N LEU A 95 -17.19 16.02 -15.50
CA LEU A 95 -17.55 16.55 -14.18
C LEU A 95 -17.10 18.00 -13.96
N GLY A 96 -16.48 18.65 -14.95
CA GLY A 96 -15.98 20.03 -14.84
C GLY A 96 -14.79 20.20 -13.90
N ILE A 97 -14.05 19.13 -13.59
CA ILE A 97 -12.92 19.15 -12.65
C ILE A 97 -11.63 19.43 -13.43
N ALA A 98 -11.07 20.62 -13.26
CA ALA A 98 -9.78 21.00 -13.84
C ALA A 98 -8.62 20.69 -12.87
N LEU A 99 -7.89 19.61 -13.13
CA LEU A 99 -6.69 19.25 -12.37
C LEU A 99 -5.47 20.07 -12.82
N LYS A 100 -4.69 20.58 -11.87
CA LYS A 100 -3.41 21.27 -12.14
C LYS A 100 -2.37 20.35 -12.78
N LYS A 101 -2.42 19.06 -12.45
CA LYS A 101 -1.55 18.02 -13.01
C LYS A 101 -2.42 16.80 -13.33
N PRO A 102 -2.20 16.13 -14.46
CA PRO A 102 -2.93 14.90 -14.76
C PRO A 102 -2.66 13.85 -13.68
N LEU A 103 -3.63 12.97 -13.46
CA LEU A 103 -3.42 11.83 -12.59
C LEU A 103 -2.29 10.95 -13.11
N LEU A 104 -1.46 10.50 -12.17
CA LEU A 104 -0.41 9.53 -12.42
C LEU A 104 -0.96 8.11 -12.34
N ASN A 105 -0.32 7.19 -13.07
CA ASN A 105 -0.67 5.76 -13.04
C ASN A 105 -0.65 5.18 -11.61
N HIS A 106 0.30 5.61 -10.77
CA HIS A 106 0.37 5.17 -9.38
C HIS A 106 -0.88 5.54 -8.59
N THR A 107 -1.39 6.78 -8.75
CA THR A 107 -2.62 7.24 -8.10
C THR A 107 -3.83 6.49 -8.64
N ALA A 108 -3.92 6.30 -9.95
CA ALA A 108 -4.97 5.51 -10.57
C ALA A 108 -4.98 4.05 -10.07
N CYS A 109 -3.81 3.48 -9.78
CA CYS A 109 -3.67 2.12 -9.25
C CYS A 109 -4.22 2.04 -7.82
N GLN A 110 -3.85 2.99 -6.96
CA GLN A 110 -4.43 3.09 -5.61
C GLN A 110 -5.94 3.27 -5.65
N TRP A 111 -6.46 4.01 -6.62
CA TRP A 111 -7.89 4.20 -6.80
C TRP A 111 -8.61 2.93 -7.26
N MET A 112 -8.06 2.19 -8.21
CA MET A 112 -8.61 0.88 -8.60
C MET A 112 -8.71 -0.05 -7.38
N HIS A 113 -7.67 -0.10 -6.54
CA HIS A 113 -7.70 -0.88 -5.31
C HIS A 113 -8.78 -0.41 -4.32
N LYS A 114 -8.94 0.90 -4.12
CA LYS A 114 -10.02 1.46 -3.29
C LYS A 114 -11.42 1.16 -3.83
N LEU A 115 -11.56 1.11 -5.15
CA LEU A 115 -12.81 0.76 -5.83
C LEU A 115 -13.11 -0.74 -5.82
N GLY A 116 -12.22 -1.57 -5.26
CA GLY A 116 -12.39 -3.03 -5.17
C GLY A 116 -11.85 -3.80 -6.37
N PHE A 117 -11.25 -3.13 -7.35
CA PHE A 117 -10.65 -3.76 -8.52
C PHE A 117 -9.23 -4.21 -8.20
N ARG A 118 -9.00 -5.53 -8.27
CA ARG A 118 -7.67 -6.12 -8.17
C ARG A 118 -7.22 -6.53 -9.56
N GLN A 119 -6.03 -6.06 -9.96
CA GLN A 119 -5.40 -6.55 -11.18
C GLN A 119 -4.92 -7.98 -10.93
N THR A 120 -5.75 -8.95 -11.29
CA THR A 120 -5.36 -10.37 -11.25
C THR A 120 -4.65 -10.70 -12.55
N ILE A 121 -3.41 -11.19 -12.46
CA ILE A 121 -2.75 -11.77 -13.63
C ILE A 121 -3.45 -13.10 -13.88
N LEU A 122 -4.29 -13.13 -14.91
CA LEU A 122 -4.98 -14.35 -15.32
C LEU A 122 -3.97 -15.23 -16.03
N ARG A 123 -3.23 -16.04 -15.26
CA ARG A 123 -2.43 -17.12 -15.80
C ARG A 123 -3.42 -18.19 -16.26
N LYS A 124 -3.62 -18.31 -17.56
CA LYS A 124 -4.25 -19.51 -18.13
C LYS A 124 -3.43 -20.68 -17.57
N GLY A 125 -4.07 -21.56 -16.80
CA GLY A 125 -3.39 -22.73 -16.25
C GLY A 125 -2.87 -23.55 -17.43
N VAL A 126 -1.59 -23.40 -17.73
CA VAL A 126 -0.89 -24.35 -18.58
C VAL A 126 -0.78 -25.58 -17.69
N TYR A 127 -1.74 -26.50 -17.86
CA TYR A 127 -1.54 -27.85 -17.40
C TYR A 127 -0.35 -28.36 -18.20
N MET A 128 0.83 -28.32 -17.59
CA MET A 128 1.94 -29.14 -18.05
C MET A 128 1.46 -30.56 -17.77
N ASP A 129 0.96 -31.24 -18.79
CA ASP A 129 0.63 -32.64 -18.63
C ASP A 129 1.92 -33.35 -18.25
N SER A 130 1.95 -33.91 -17.04
CA SER A 130 3.09 -34.69 -16.56
C SER A 130 3.36 -35.92 -17.43
N HIS A 131 2.45 -36.25 -18.35
CA HIS A 131 2.61 -37.28 -19.37
C HIS A 131 3.65 -36.93 -20.47
N GLU A 132 4.08 -35.68 -20.59
CA GLU A 132 5.12 -35.27 -21.55
C GLU A 132 6.55 -35.28 -20.96
N CYS A 133 6.71 -35.59 -19.67
CA CYS A 133 8.03 -35.63 -19.03
C CYS A 133 8.74 -36.95 -19.35
N GLU A 134 9.92 -36.89 -19.98
CA GLU A 134 10.72 -38.06 -20.40
C GLU A 134 10.95 -39.05 -19.26
N ASP A 135 11.22 -38.57 -18.05
CA ASP A 135 11.40 -39.42 -16.86
C ASP A 135 10.12 -40.19 -16.48
N VAL A 136 8.96 -39.54 -16.62
CA VAL A 136 7.65 -40.15 -16.35
C VAL A 136 7.33 -41.19 -17.41
N ILE A 137 7.63 -40.91 -18.68
CA ILE A 137 7.45 -41.85 -19.80
C ILE A 137 8.34 -43.08 -19.61
N HIS A 138 9.61 -42.89 -19.25
CA HIS A 138 10.56 -43.97 -18.97
C HIS A 138 10.08 -44.82 -17.80
N TYR A 139 9.71 -44.19 -16.67
CA TYR A 139 9.16 -44.92 -15.52
C TYR A 139 7.89 -45.70 -15.89
N TRP A 140 6.99 -45.08 -16.66
CA TRP A 140 5.73 -45.70 -17.06
C TRP A 140 5.95 -46.94 -17.93
N ASN A 141 6.77 -46.82 -18.97
CA ASN A 141 7.01 -47.89 -19.95
C ASN A 141 7.90 -49.01 -19.39
N ASP A 142 8.97 -48.67 -18.68
CA ASP A 142 9.99 -49.65 -18.33
C ASP A 142 9.78 -50.27 -16.94
N ILE A 143 9.04 -49.60 -16.06
CA ILE A 143 8.84 -50.07 -14.67
C ILE A 143 7.37 -50.34 -14.39
N PHE A 144 6.49 -49.36 -14.61
CA PHE A 144 5.09 -49.46 -14.19
C PHE A 144 4.31 -50.51 -14.98
N LEU A 145 4.29 -50.43 -16.32
CA LEU A 145 3.54 -51.37 -17.17
C LEU A 145 4.00 -52.83 -17.00
N PRO A 146 5.31 -53.16 -16.99
CA PRO A 146 5.75 -54.53 -16.79
C PRO A 146 5.39 -55.07 -15.39
N THR A 147 5.49 -54.21 -14.37
CA THR A 147 5.11 -54.56 -13.01
C THR A 147 3.61 -54.83 -12.90
N MET A 148 2.79 -54.02 -13.56
CA MET A 148 1.34 -54.18 -13.52
C MET A 148 0.87 -55.41 -14.30
N ALA A 149 1.47 -55.71 -15.46
CA ALA A 149 1.20 -56.95 -16.21
C ALA A 149 1.54 -58.21 -15.39
N LYS A 150 2.62 -58.17 -14.60
CA LYS A 150 2.96 -59.25 -13.66
C LYS A 150 1.86 -59.43 -12.61
N PHE A 151 1.38 -58.34 -12.02
CA PHE A 151 0.32 -58.41 -11.02
C PHE A 151 -1.02 -58.85 -11.62
N GLU A 152 -1.34 -58.45 -12.85
CA GLU A 152 -2.54 -58.83 -13.57
C GLU A 152 -2.70 -60.35 -13.68
N SER A 153 -1.59 -61.07 -13.91
CA SER A 153 -1.60 -62.55 -13.92
C SER A 153 -2.02 -63.21 -12.60
N HIS A 154 -2.01 -62.45 -11.50
CA HIS A 154 -2.41 -62.88 -10.16
C HIS A 154 -3.71 -62.25 -9.69
N MET A 155 -4.35 -61.41 -10.52
CA MET A 155 -5.64 -60.82 -10.18
C MET A 155 -6.74 -61.85 -10.41
N ALA A 156 -7.70 -61.91 -9.48
CA ALA A 156 -8.84 -62.81 -9.60
C ALA A 156 -9.74 -62.36 -10.77
N CYS A 157 -9.94 -63.23 -11.76
CA CYS A 157 -11.01 -63.07 -12.74
C CYS A 157 -12.31 -63.58 -12.11
N TYR A 158 -13.28 -62.68 -11.91
CA TYR A 158 -14.64 -62.98 -11.47
C TYR A 158 -15.59 -63.13 -12.66
#